data_AF-A0A193C095-F1
#
_entry.id   AF-A0A193C095-F1
#
_cell.length_a   1.000
_cell.length_b   1.000
_cell.length_c   1.000
_cell.angle_alpha   90.00
_cell.angle_beta   90.00
_cell.angle_gamma   90.00
#
_symmetry.space_group_name_H-M   'P 1'
#
loop_
_entity.id
_entity.type
_entity.pdbx_description
1 polymer ?
#
loop_
_entity_poly.entity_id
_entity_poly.type
_entity_poly.pdbx_seq_one_letter_code
_entity_poly.pdbx_strand_id
1 'polypeptide(L)'
;MTGTAPRDVERVYSTADVVAKLRRLADALESETSFRIQIAGERFRVPARAQFSIEHERGDGEEEVEFQLKWKIEEADDDAEDSDETVV
;
A
#
# COMPACT_ATOMS: atom_id res chain seq x y z
N MET A 1 -14.22 2.07 -18.12
CA MET A 1 -13.91 0.77 -17.47
C MET A 1 -12.40 0.64 -17.24
N THR A 2 -11.89 1.17 -16.14
CA THR A 2 -10.54 0.81 -15.65
C THR A 2 -10.69 0.38 -14.20
N GLY A 3 -11.39 -0.73 -14.00
CA GLY A 3 -11.34 -1.44 -12.73
C GLY A 3 -9.88 -1.85 -12.50
N THR A 4 -9.28 -1.36 -11.42
CA THR A 4 -7.91 -1.76 -11.05
C THR A 4 -7.94 -3.26 -10.81
N ALA A 5 -7.29 -4.02 -11.71
CA ALA A 5 -7.12 -5.46 -11.52
C ALA A 5 -6.41 -5.71 -10.18
N PRO A 6 -6.79 -6.77 -9.43
CA PRO A 6 -6.10 -7.14 -8.20
C PRO A 6 -4.62 -7.37 -8.52
N ARG A 7 -3.74 -6.73 -7.75
CA ARG A 7 -2.29 -6.87 -7.88
C ARG A 7 -1.78 -7.69 -6.72
N ASP A 8 -1.22 -8.84 -7.04
CA ASP A 8 -0.50 -9.67 -6.09
C ASP A 8 0.95 -9.76 -6.56
N VAL A 9 1.86 -9.13 -5.81
CA VAL A 9 3.27 -8.99 -6.20
C VAL A 9 4.18 -9.24 -5.00
N GLU A 10 4.99 -10.29 -5.11
CA GLU A 10 6.04 -10.61 -4.14
C GLU A 10 7.43 -10.48 -4.78
N ARG A 11 8.41 -10.04 -3.99
CA ARG A 11 9.80 -9.99 -4.42
C ARG A 11 10.75 -10.14 -3.25
N VAL A 12 11.73 -11.04 -3.39
CA VAL A 12 12.89 -11.12 -2.51
C VAL A 12 13.87 -9.99 -2.82
N TYR A 13 14.29 -9.26 -1.81
CA TYR A 13 15.21 -8.13 -1.90
C TYR A 13 16.55 -8.42 -1.20
N SER A 14 17.58 -7.64 -1.52
CA SER A 14 18.79 -7.62 -0.70
C SER A 14 18.50 -7.02 0.68
N THR A 15 19.28 -7.39 1.69
CA THR A 15 19.16 -6.80 3.04
C THR A 15 19.28 -5.27 3.02
N ALA A 16 20.15 -4.72 2.17
CA ALA A 16 20.33 -3.28 2.04
C ALA A 16 19.07 -2.58 1.51
N ASP A 17 18.40 -3.18 0.52
CA ASP A 17 17.16 -2.65 -0.04
C ASP A 17 16.01 -2.70 0.99
N VAL A 18 15.92 -3.80 1.76
CA VAL A 18 14.94 -3.93 2.85
C VAL A 18 15.16 -2.84 3.90
N VAL A 19 16.40 -2.68 4.37
CA VAL A 19 16.75 -1.65 5.36
C VAL A 19 16.41 -0.24 4.86
N ALA A 20 16.71 0.07 3.60
CA ALA A 20 16.38 1.36 3.01
C ALA A 20 14.86 1.61 2.95
N LYS A 21 14.07 0.58 2.63
CA LYS A 21 12.60 0.68 2.64
C LYS A 21 12.05 0.85 4.05
N LEU A 22 12.55 0.09 5.02
CA LEU A 22 12.11 0.16 6.42
C LEU A 22 12.40 1.52 7.05
N ARG A 23 13.58 2.13 6.81
CA ARG A 23 13.88 3.48 7.31
C ARG A 23 12.91 4.51 6.76
N ARG A 24 12.66 4.50 5.44
CA ARG A 24 11.72 5.43 4.82
C ARG A 24 10.28 5.22 5.29
N LEU A 25 9.90 3.99 5.60
CA LEU A 25 8.62 3.70 6.23
C LEU A 25 8.60 4.31 7.64
N ALA A 26 9.60 4.03 8.48
CA ALA A 26 9.71 4.57 9.83
C ALA A 26 9.62 6.11 9.85
N ASP A 27 10.38 6.79 9.01
CA ASP A 27 10.34 8.26 8.88
C ASP A 27 8.92 8.77 8.55
N ALA A 28 8.19 8.06 7.69
CA ALA A 28 6.83 8.43 7.31
C ALA A 28 5.84 8.20 8.45
N LEU A 29 6.02 7.13 9.25
CA LEU A 29 5.20 6.85 10.42
C LEU A 29 5.42 7.88 11.53
N GLU A 30 6.68 8.20 11.82
CA GLU A 30 7.05 9.23 12.81
C GLU A 30 6.51 10.60 12.43
N SER A 31 6.44 10.90 11.13
CA SER A 31 5.92 12.17 10.61
C SER A 31 4.40 12.17 10.35
N GLU A 32 3.69 11.07 10.63
CA GLU A 32 2.26 10.89 10.31
C GLU A 32 1.92 11.19 8.83
N THR A 33 2.85 10.88 7.92
CA THR A 33 2.69 11.13 6.49
C THR A 33 2.54 9.84 5.69
N SER A 34 2.09 9.96 4.45
CA SER A 34 2.02 8.82 3.55
C SER A 34 3.39 8.39 3.04
N PHE A 35 3.57 7.08 2.89
CA PHE A 35 4.77 6.48 2.34
C PHE A 35 4.55 6.03 0.88
N ARG A 36 5.44 6.41 -0.05
CA ARG A 36 5.43 5.90 -1.43
C ARG A 36 6.44 4.79 -1.58
N ILE A 37 6.00 3.63 -2.08
CA ILE A 37 6.83 2.44 -2.25
C ILE A 37 6.73 1.92 -3.69
N GLN A 38 7.78 1.22 -4.11
CA GLN A 38 7.79 0.39 -5.30
C GLN A 38 8.09 -1.05 -4.92
N ILE A 39 7.27 -1.99 -5.41
CA ILE A 39 7.43 -3.43 -5.23
C ILE A 39 7.30 -4.11 -6.59
N ALA A 40 8.28 -4.93 -6.98
CA ALA A 40 8.26 -5.68 -8.25
C ALA A 40 7.96 -4.82 -9.52
N GLY A 41 8.27 -3.52 -9.51
CA GLY A 41 7.95 -2.59 -10.61
C GLY A 41 6.69 -1.75 -10.38
N GLU A 42 5.81 -2.18 -9.49
CA GLU A 42 4.56 -1.48 -9.16
C GLU A 42 4.80 -0.37 -8.14
N ARG A 43 4.33 0.84 -8.44
CA ARG A 43 4.44 2.02 -7.57
C ARG A 43 3.09 2.38 -6.99
N PHE A 44 3.01 2.50 -5.67
CA PHE A 44 1.78 2.89 -4.98
C PHE A 44 2.06 3.67 -3.69
N ARG A 45 1.00 4.23 -3.11
CA ARG A 45 1.05 5.05 -1.89
C ARG A 45 0.35 4.31 -0.75
N VAL A 46 1.08 4.11 0.33
CA VAL A 46 0.54 3.69 1.62
C VAL A 46 0.04 4.93 2.36
N PRO A 47 -1.24 5.00 2.76
CA PRO A 47 -1.77 6.15 3.49
C PRO A 47 -1.25 6.19 4.93
N ALA A 48 -1.16 7.39 5.53
CA ALA A 48 -0.78 7.56 6.94
C ALA A 48 -1.73 6.83 7.90
N ARG A 49 -3.00 6.66 7.50
CA ARG A 49 -4.05 5.95 8.24
C ARG A 49 -4.06 4.43 8.05
N ALA A 50 -3.00 3.84 7.47
CA ALA A 50 -2.90 2.39 7.40
C ALA A 50 -2.91 1.77 8.81
N GLN A 51 -3.51 0.61 8.96
CA GLN A 51 -3.40 -0.21 10.17
C GLN A 51 -2.13 -1.05 10.08
N PHE A 52 -1.44 -1.17 11.21
CA PHE A 52 -0.19 -1.92 11.33
C PHE A 52 -0.41 -3.14 12.23
N SER A 53 0.05 -4.29 11.76
CA SER A 53 0.10 -5.53 12.54
C SER A 53 1.46 -6.19 12.37
N ILE A 54 1.87 -6.93 13.40
CA ILE A 54 3.03 -7.82 13.35
C ILE A 54 2.52 -9.21 13.64
N GLU A 55 2.74 -10.13 12.72
CA GLU A 55 2.36 -11.54 12.84
C GLU A 55 3.61 -12.38 13.00
N HIS A 56 3.51 -13.44 13.82
CA HIS A 56 4.57 -14.42 14.01
C HIS A 56 3.96 -15.80 13.80
N GLU A 57 4.57 -16.58 12.93
CA GLU A 57 4.14 -17.93 12.63
C GLU A 57 5.33 -18.89 12.78
N ARG A 58 5.03 -20.09 13.28
CA ARG A 58 5.99 -21.18 13.39
C ARG A 58 5.31 -22.49 13.03
N GLY A 59 5.73 -23.11 11.93
CA GLY A 59 5.15 -24.31 11.36
C GLY A 59 6.07 -24.91 10.29
N ASP A 60 5.89 -26.20 9.96
CA ASP A 60 6.55 -26.88 8.84
C ASP A 60 8.09 -26.72 8.71
N GLY A 61 8.78 -26.48 9.82
CA GLY A 61 10.23 -26.30 9.86
C GLY A 61 10.69 -24.86 9.64
N GLU A 62 9.75 -23.91 9.58
CA GLU A 62 9.96 -22.51 9.31
C GLU A 62 9.51 -21.65 10.51
N GLU A 63 10.08 -20.45 10.59
CA GLU A 63 9.76 -19.45 11.60
C GLU A 63 9.75 -18.09 10.91
N GLU A 64 8.60 -17.42 10.95
CA GLU A 64 8.31 -16.27 10.12
C GLU A 64 7.81 -15.11 10.95
N VAL A 65 8.22 -13.90 10.58
CA VAL A 65 7.70 -12.66 11.14
C VAL A 65 7.31 -11.72 10.00
N GLU A 66 6.06 -11.27 10.02
CA GLU A 66 5.52 -10.40 8.99
C GLU A 66 5.11 -9.05 9.57
N PHE A 67 5.50 -7.98 8.87
CA PHE A 67 5.05 -6.63 9.16
C PHE A 67 3.99 -6.26 8.11
N GLN A 68 2.74 -6.19 8.54
CA GLN A 68 1.62 -5.96 7.64
C GLN A 68 1.09 -4.53 7.78
N LEU A 69 0.79 -3.92 6.64
CA LEU A 69 0.14 -2.63 6.52
C LEU A 69 -1.16 -2.80 5.74
N LYS A 70 -2.30 -2.43 6.33
CA LYS A 70 -3.62 -2.64 5.73
C LYS A 70 -4.45 -1.36 5.70
N TRP A 71 -5.10 -1.07 4.57
CA TRP A 71 -5.99 0.08 4.44
C TRP A 71 -7.13 -0.24 3.47
N LYS A 72 -8.22 0.53 3.56
CA LYS A 72 -9.31 0.49 2.58
C LYS A 72 -8.93 1.34 1.36
N ILE A 73 -9.16 0.82 0.17
CA ILE A 73 -9.12 1.59 -1.07
C ILE A 73 -10.52 2.17 -1.23
N GLU A 74 -10.63 3.50 -1.25
CA GLU A 74 -11.88 4.16 -1.64
C GLU A 74 -11.98 4.05 -3.16
N GLU A 75 -13.08 3.48 -3.65
CA GLU A 75 -13.37 3.51 -5.08
C GLU A 75 -13.61 4.96 -5.47
N ALA A 76 -12.98 5.42 -6.54
CA ALA A 76 -13.26 6.75 -7.06
C ALA A 76 -14.72 6.77 -7.52
N ASP A 77 -15.56 7.60 -6.89
CA ASP A 77 -16.90 7.92 -7.39
C ASP A 77 -16.75 8.45 -8.83
N ASP A 78 -17.08 7.59 -9.80
CA ASP A 78 -17.13 7.88 -11.24
C ASP A 78 -18.52 8.45 -11.60
N ASP A 79 -19.04 9.38 -10.80
CA ASP A 79 -20.36 10.03 -10.98
C ASP A 79 -20.27 11.56 -10.91
N ALA A 80 -19.39 12.12 -11.75
CA ALA A 80 -19.58 13.48 -12.23
C ALA A 80 -20.35 13.41 -13.56
N GLU A 81 -21.68 13.21 -13.48
CA GLU A 81 -22.55 13.50 -14.61
C GLU A 81 -22.54 15.02 -14.85
N ASP A 82 -21.73 15.40 -15.84
CA ASP A 82 -21.84 16.62 -16.60
C ASP A 82 -23.27 16.74 -17.15
N SER A 83 -24.02 17.72 -16.66
CA SER A 83 -25.18 18.27 -17.37
C SER A 83 -25.30 19.74 -17.06
N ASP A 84 -24.40 20.50 -17.67
CA ASP A 84 -24.71 21.87 -18.10
C ASP A 84 -25.76 21.76 -19.23
N GLU A 85 -27.03 21.95 -18.91
CA GLU A 85 -28.02 22.38 -19.90
C GLU A 85 -28.81 23.58 -19.34
N THR A 86 -28.29 24.77 -19.66
CA THR A 86 -29.06 26.01 -19.75
C THR A 86 -30.11 25.83 -20.85
N VAL A 87 -31.43 25.89 -20.56
CA VAL A 87 -32.45 26.76 -21.22
C VAL A 87 -33.81 26.64 -20.49
N VAL A 88 -34.28 27.70 -19.80
CA VAL A 88 -35.51 28.50 -20.09
C VAL A 88 -35.78 29.54 -18.99
#